data_AF-A0AB39VF41-F1
#
_entry.id   AF-A0AB39VF41-F1
#
_cell.length_a   1.000
_cell.length_b   1.000
_cell.length_c   1.000
_cell.angle_alpha   90.00
_cell.angle_beta   90.00
_cell.angle_gamma   90.00
#
_symmetry.space_group_name_H-M   'P 1'
#
loop_
_entity.id
_entity.type
_entity.pdbx_description
1 polymer ?
#
loop_
_entity_poly.entity_id
_entity_poly.type
_entity_poly.pdbx_seq_one_letter_code
_entity_poly.pdbx_strand_id
1 'polypeptide(L)'
;MKSKEYNYIKLCYLVKYVFIAIFVIRALFLKIFYGKEMNDLILGLIIWSVVIFYIFKGLSLENSIIMRELKRRMEKLPIPKENSFNWNKKGEVGVFFTDPEKGTFWFCSNQTNYDLYVYPIMEFNIYENNTTIFFEKIAGDCDLKKFKILKLNTVY
;
A
#
# COMPACT_ATOMS: atom_id res chain seq x y z
N MET A 1 0.15 18.06 -10.24
CA MET A 1 -1.26 17.83 -9.83
C MET A 1 -1.28 16.74 -8.76
N LYS A 2 -2.16 16.89 -7.75
CA LYS A 2 -2.38 15.93 -6.66
C LYS A 2 -3.85 15.52 -6.64
N SER A 3 -4.14 14.22 -6.61
CA SER A 3 -5.49 13.68 -6.47
C SER A 3 -5.58 12.75 -5.27
N LYS A 4 -6.64 12.91 -4.46
CA LYS A 4 -6.91 12.06 -3.28
C LYS A 4 -7.77 10.84 -3.60
N GLU A 5 -8.04 10.58 -4.89
CA GLU A 5 -8.94 9.53 -5.34
C GLU A 5 -8.60 8.14 -4.78
N TYR A 6 -7.30 7.85 -4.61
CA TYR A 6 -6.82 6.54 -4.14
C TYR A 6 -6.51 6.48 -2.64
N ASN A 7 -6.80 7.55 -1.89
CA ASN A 7 -6.52 7.62 -0.46
C ASN A 7 -7.23 6.51 0.35
N TYR A 8 -8.40 6.04 -0.12
CA TYR A 8 -9.13 4.93 0.50
C TYR A 8 -8.36 3.61 0.53
N ILE A 9 -7.34 3.43 -0.31
CA ILE A 9 -6.51 2.21 -0.33
C ILE A 9 -5.84 1.98 1.04
N LYS A 10 -5.62 3.03 1.84
CA LYS A 10 -5.15 2.89 3.23
C LYS A 10 -6.06 2.05 4.12
N LEU A 11 -7.35 1.93 3.77
CA LEU A 11 -8.30 1.08 4.50
C LEU A 11 -7.94 -0.40 4.41
N CYS A 12 -7.12 -0.82 3.44
CA CYS A 12 -6.61 -2.19 3.38
C CYS A 12 -5.78 -2.58 4.62
N TYR A 13 -5.15 -1.62 5.31
CA TYR A 13 -4.48 -1.88 6.59
C TYR A 13 -5.44 -2.27 7.72
N LEU A 14 -6.74 -2.01 7.55
CA LEU A 14 -7.76 -2.34 8.54
C LEU A 14 -8.36 -3.73 8.36
N VAL A 15 -8.05 -4.43 7.27
CA VAL A 15 -8.69 -5.72 6.91
C VAL A 15 -8.49 -6.78 7.99
N LYS A 16 -7.33 -6.84 8.65
CA LYS A 16 -7.09 -7.77 9.78
C LYS A 16 -8.08 -7.56 10.93
N TYR A 17 -8.51 -6.32 11.19
CA TYR A 17 -9.48 -6.02 12.24
C TYR A 17 -10.89 -6.45 11.84
N VAL A 18 -11.21 -6.48 10.54
CA VAL A 18 -12.47 -7.07 10.06
C VAL A 18 -12.53 -8.55 10.40
N PHE A 19 -11.42 -9.29 10.20
CA PHE A 19 -11.35 -10.69 10.62
C PHE A 19 -11.54 -10.84 12.14
N ILE A 20 -10.86 -10.01 12.95
CA ILE A 20 -11.03 -10.03 14.41
C ILE A 20 -12.49 -9.73 14.80
N ALA A 21 -13.14 -8.75 14.16
CA ALA A 21 -14.54 -8.42 14.42
C ALA A 21 -15.49 -9.59 14.14
N ILE A 22 -15.25 -10.37 13.08
CA ILE A 22 -16.02 -11.60 12.79
C ILE A 22 -15.90 -12.60 13.95
N PHE A 23 -14.71 -12.77 14.51
CA PHE A 23 -14.52 -13.65 15.67
C PHE A 23 -15.19 -13.11 16.94
N VAL A 24 -15.20 -11.79 17.15
CA VAL A 24 -15.94 -11.17 18.26
C VAL A 24 -17.44 -11.42 18.13
N ILE A 25 -18.01 -11.22 16.95
CA ILE A 25 -19.45 -11.49 16.69
C ILE A 25 -19.76 -12.97 16.96
N ARG A 26 -18.90 -13.88 16.49
CA ARG A 26 -19.04 -15.32 16.75
C ARG A 26 -18.99 -15.64 18.25
N ALA A 27 -18.08 -15.02 19.00
CA ALA A 27 -17.98 -15.23 20.45
C ALA A 27 -19.24 -14.73 21.18
N LEU A 28 -19.77 -13.57 20.81
CA LEU A 28 -21.03 -13.05 21.33
C LEU A 28 -22.20 -13.99 21.04
N PHE A 29 -22.28 -14.51 19.80
CA PHE A 29 -23.28 -15.50 19.43
C PHE A 29 -23.19 -16.78 20.30
N LEU A 30 -21.99 -17.32 20.50
CA LEU A 30 -21.78 -18.49 21.35
C LEU A 30 -22.16 -18.23 22.81
N LYS A 31 -21.92 -17.02 23.32
CA LYS A 31 -22.32 -16.64 24.67
C LYS A 31 -23.84 -16.60 24.82
N ILE A 32 -24.51 -15.89 23.90
CA ILE A 32 -25.95 -15.61 23.98
C ILE A 32 -26.77 -16.88 23.75
N PHE A 33 -26.43 -17.66 22.73
CA PHE A 33 -27.27 -18.78 22.29
C PHE A 33 -26.87 -20.13 22.89
N TYR A 34 -25.60 -20.31 23.28
CA TYR A 34 -25.09 -21.59 23.79
C TYR A 34 -24.59 -21.50 25.23
N GLY A 35 -24.74 -20.35 25.89
CA GLY A 35 -24.39 -20.18 27.30
C GLY A 35 -22.91 -20.36 27.63
N LYS A 36 -22.02 -20.34 26.64
CA LYS A 36 -20.58 -20.63 26.84
C LYS A 36 -19.94 -19.73 27.91
N GLU A 37 -18.93 -20.26 28.59
CA GLU A 37 -18.18 -19.49 29.59
C GLU A 37 -17.42 -18.33 28.93
N MET A 38 -17.47 -17.15 29.56
CA MET A 38 -16.83 -15.95 29.02
C MET A 38 -15.30 -16.08 29.00
N ASN A 39 -14.71 -16.74 29.99
CA ASN A 39 -13.26 -16.90 30.09
C ASN A 39 -12.69 -17.68 28.89
N ASP A 40 -13.35 -18.78 28.50
CA ASP A 40 -12.96 -19.58 27.34
C ASP A 40 -13.09 -18.80 26.03
N LEU A 41 -14.18 -18.02 25.88
CA LEU A 41 -14.41 -17.19 24.69
C LEU A 41 -13.36 -16.08 24.58
N ILE A 42 -13.02 -15.41 25.68
CA ILE A 42 -11.99 -14.36 25.72
C ILE A 42 -10.62 -14.96 25.38
N LEU A 43 -10.26 -16.09 25.99
CA LEU A 43 -9.00 -16.77 25.71
C LEU A 43 -8.91 -17.16 24.22
N GLY A 44 -9.99 -17.72 23.68
CA GLY A 44 -10.09 -18.03 22.25
C GLY A 44 -9.90 -16.80 21.36
N LEU A 45 -10.54 -15.67 21.69
CA LEU A 45 -10.39 -14.42 20.95
C LEU A 45 -8.95 -13.91 20.94
N ILE A 46 -8.25 -13.99 22.08
CA ILE A 46 -6.84 -13.60 22.19
C ILE A 46 -5.98 -14.47 21.27
N ILE A 47 -6.14 -15.80 21.35
CA ILE A 47 -5.37 -16.75 20.53
C ILE A 47 -5.63 -16.49 19.04
N TRP A 48 -6.89 -16.39 18.62
CA TRP A 48 -7.23 -16.13 17.21
C TRP A 48 -6.72 -14.79 16.72
N SER A 49 -6.77 -13.74 17.56
CA SER A 49 -6.22 -12.43 17.20
C SER A 49 -4.72 -12.53 16.93
N VAL A 50 -3.96 -13.18 17.82
CA VAL A 50 -2.51 -13.39 17.64
C VAL A 50 -2.21 -14.15 16.36
N VAL A 51 -2.97 -15.22 16.07
CA VAL A 51 -2.83 -16.01 14.84
C VAL A 51 -3.10 -15.15 13.60
N ILE A 52 -4.17 -14.34 13.59
CA ILE A 52 -4.49 -13.43 12.49
C ILE A 52 -3.35 -12.44 12.27
N PHE A 53 -2.85 -11.80 13.33
CA PHE A 53 -1.72 -10.87 13.21
C PHE A 53 -0.48 -11.55 12.66
N TYR A 54 -0.18 -12.78 13.12
CA TYR A 54 0.96 -13.54 12.63
C TYR A 54 0.84 -13.89 11.15
N ILE A 55 -0.34 -14.33 10.69
CA ILE A 55 -0.60 -14.63 9.27
C ILE A 55 -0.45 -13.37 8.41
N PHE A 56 -1.09 -12.26 8.82
CA PHE A 56 -1.03 -11.00 8.09
C PHE A 56 0.40 -10.47 7.97
N LYS A 57 1.19 -10.55 9.05
CA LYS A 57 2.59 -10.14 9.07
C LYS A 57 3.47 -11.10 8.27
N GLY A 58 3.37 -12.39 8.52
CA GLY A 58 4.21 -13.42 7.90
C GLY A 58 4.06 -13.50 6.39
N LEU A 59 2.85 -13.35 5.88
CA LEU A 59 2.56 -13.37 4.45
C LEU A 59 2.52 -11.97 3.81
N SER A 60 2.81 -10.90 4.56
CA SER A 60 2.72 -9.51 4.07
C SER A 60 1.42 -9.23 3.31
N LEU A 61 0.28 -9.72 3.85
CA LEU A 61 -1.01 -9.70 3.14
C LEU A 61 -1.50 -8.28 2.86
N GLU A 62 -1.29 -7.36 3.81
CA GLU A 62 -1.70 -5.96 3.67
C GLU A 62 -1.08 -5.33 2.43
N ASN A 63 0.25 -5.41 2.33
CA ASN A 63 0.96 -4.83 1.20
C ASN A 63 0.61 -5.53 -0.11
N SER A 64 0.37 -6.84 -0.09
CA SER A 64 -0.05 -7.60 -1.27
C SER A 64 -1.43 -7.17 -1.79
N ILE A 65 -2.40 -6.97 -0.88
CA ILE A 65 -3.73 -6.46 -1.21
C ILE A 65 -3.62 -5.03 -1.76
N ILE A 66 -2.86 -4.17 -1.09
CA ILE A 66 -2.63 -2.78 -1.50
C ILE A 66 -2.01 -2.71 -2.89
N MET A 67 -0.94 -3.48 -3.14
CA MET A 67 -0.29 -3.54 -4.43
C MET A 67 -1.26 -3.97 -5.54
N ARG A 68 -2.07 -5.01 -5.28
CA ARG A 68 -3.07 -5.48 -6.23
C ARG A 68 -4.09 -4.39 -6.56
N GLU A 69 -4.58 -3.66 -5.55
CA GLU A 69 -5.54 -2.58 -5.77
C GLU A 69 -4.90 -1.39 -6.50
N LEU A 70 -3.69 -0.98 -6.11
CA LEU A 70 -2.94 0.08 -6.81
C LEU A 70 -2.75 -0.26 -8.28
N LYS A 71 -2.24 -1.46 -8.58
CA LYS A 71 -2.03 -1.92 -9.96
C LYS A 71 -3.33 -1.90 -10.75
N ARG A 72 -4.42 -2.45 -10.18
CA ARG A 72 -5.75 -2.44 -10.81
C ARG A 72 -6.24 -1.03 -11.14
N ARG A 73 -5.95 -0.03 -10.31
CA ARG A 73 -6.34 1.36 -10.55
C ARG A 73 -5.45 2.04 -11.58
N MET A 74 -4.14 1.84 -11.50
CA MET A 74 -3.22 2.41 -12.48
C MET A 74 -3.50 1.88 -13.88
N GLU A 75 -3.73 0.57 -14.04
CA GLU A 75 -4.04 -0.04 -15.34
C GLU A 75 -5.28 0.56 -16.01
N LYS A 76 -6.30 0.96 -15.22
CA LYS A 76 -7.53 1.59 -15.73
C LYS A 76 -7.36 3.03 -16.20
N LEU A 77 -6.24 3.69 -15.90
CA LEU A 77 -6.00 5.05 -16.38
C LEU A 77 -5.85 5.04 -17.90
N PRO A 78 -6.63 5.86 -18.63
CA PRO A 78 -6.61 5.92 -20.10
C PRO A 78 -5.44 6.77 -20.61
N ILE A 79 -4.22 6.38 -20.24
CA ILE A 79 -2.96 7.04 -20.61
C ILE A 79 -1.91 5.98 -20.97
N PRO A 80 -0.99 6.30 -21.91
CA PRO A 80 0.15 5.45 -22.20
C PRO A 80 1.07 5.37 -20.96
N LYS A 81 1.65 4.20 -20.74
CA LYS A 81 2.49 3.92 -19.57
C LYS A 81 3.80 3.34 -20.06
N GLU A 82 4.88 4.08 -19.83
CA GLU A 82 6.24 3.62 -20.04
C GLU A 82 7.00 3.62 -18.71
N ASN A 83 8.16 2.96 -18.69
CA ASN A 83 9.03 2.88 -17.52
C ASN A 83 8.28 2.51 -16.23
N SER A 84 7.27 1.63 -16.35
CA SER A 84 6.39 1.29 -15.24
C SER A 84 7.13 0.45 -14.22
N PHE A 85 7.07 0.88 -12.96
CA PHE A 85 7.75 0.25 -11.86
C PHE A 85 6.80 0.11 -10.67
N ASN A 86 6.77 -1.10 -10.09
CA ASN A 86 5.96 -1.42 -8.92
C ASN A 86 6.88 -2.01 -7.85
N TRP A 87 6.74 -1.58 -6.59
CA TRP A 87 7.50 -2.15 -5.47
C TRP A 87 6.59 -2.50 -4.31
N ASN A 88 6.93 -3.62 -3.67
CA ASN A 88 6.33 -4.07 -2.42
C ASN A 88 7.43 -4.73 -1.60
N LYS A 89 8.18 -3.92 -0.82
CA LYS A 89 9.33 -4.43 -0.06
C LYS A 89 9.56 -3.62 1.20
N LYS A 90 9.90 -4.30 2.29
CA LYS A 90 10.21 -3.69 3.60
C LYS A 90 9.12 -2.69 4.09
N GLY A 91 7.86 -2.98 3.78
CA GLY A 91 6.74 -2.09 4.15
C GLY A 91 6.54 -0.89 3.22
N GLU A 92 7.39 -0.68 2.22
CA GLU A 92 7.14 0.30 1.16
C GLU A 92 6.35 -0.35 0.03
N VAL A 93 5.25 0.29 -0.36
CA VAL A 93 4.40 -0.19 -1.44
C VAL A 93 3.96 0.96 -2.33
N GLY A 94 4.10 0.80 -3.64
CA GLY A 94 3.73 1.85 -4.57
C GLY A 94 3.95 1.49 -6.03
N VAL A 95 3.51 2.42 -6.86
CA VAL A 95 3.51 2.33 -8.32
C VAL A 95 4.00 3.64 -8.90
N PHE A 96 4.79 3.53 -9.96
CA PHE A 96 5.36 4.62 -10.73
C PHE A 96 5.26 4.28 -12.21
N PHE A 97 5.02 5.28 -13.05
CA PHE A 97 5.19 5.16 -14.50
C PHE A 97 5.33 6.56 -15.12
N THR A 98 5.82 6.60 -16.36
CA THR A 98 5.90 7.81 -17.17
C THR A 98 4.84 7.79 -18.26
N ASP A 99 4.23 8.94 -18.50
CA ASP A 99 3.39 9.24 -19.66
C ASP A 99 4.26 10.03 -20.65
N PRO A 100 4.76 9.38 -21.72
CA PRO A 100 5.64 10.01 -22.70
C PRO A 100 4.93 11.07 -23.53
N GLU A 101 3.62 10.93 -23.79
CA GLU A 101 2.85 11.90 -24.58
C GLU A 101 2.77 13.26 -23.88
N LYS A 102 2.65 13.24 -22.56
CA LYS A 102 2.55 14.46 -21.74
C LYS A 102 3.85 14.87 -21.07
N GLY A 103 4.91 14.06 -21.18
CA GLY A 103 6.17 14.28 -20.46
C GLY A 103 5.99 14.33 -18.95
N THR A 104 5.04 13.56 -18.41
CA THR A 104 4.75 13.54 -16.96
C THR A 104 5.10 12.19 -16.36
N PHE A 105 5.45 12.17 -15.09
CA PHE A 105 5.46 10.94 -14.30
C PHE A 105 4.30 10.92 -13.32
N TRP A 106 3.85 9.71 -13.04
CA TRP A 106 2.76 9.41 -12.15
C TRP A 106 3.28 8.56 -11.01
N PHE A 107 2.90 8.91 -9.80
CA PHE A 107 3.40 8.27 -8.59
C PHE A 107 2.29 8.13 -7.54
N CYS A 108 2.11 6.94 -7.01
CA CYS A 108 1.17 6.66 -5.93
C CYS A 108 1.76 5.57 -5.01
N SER A 109 1.89 5.87 -3.72
CA SER A 109 2.49 4.95 -2.76
C SER A 109 2.03 5.22 -1.34
N ASN A 110 2.43 4.37 -0.40
CA ASN A 110 2.24 4.64 1.01
C ASN A 110 3.02 5.89 1.51
N GLN A 111 4.15 6.24 0.87
CA GLN A 111 4.88 7.49 1.18
C GLN A 111 4.04 8.74 0.83
N THR A 112 3.13 8.63 -0.13
CA THR A 112 2.19 9.70 -0.48
C THR A 112 0.84 9.56 0.19
N ASN A 113 0.69 8.66 1.17
CA ASN A 113 -0.61 8.32 1.75
C ASN A 113 -1.65 7.91 0.67
N TYR A 114 -1.16 7.30 -0.41
CA TYR A 114 -1.91 6.93 -1.61
C TYR A 114 -2.60 8.09 -2.33
N ASP A 115 -2.14 9.32 -2.11
CA ASP A 115 -2.48 10.41 -3.01
C ASP A 115 -1.71 10.19 -4.34
N LEU A 116 -2.41 10.35 -5.46
CA LEU A 116 -1.84 10.27 -6.79
C LEU A 116 -1.19 11.60 -7.14
N TYR A 117 0.11 11.55 -7.42
CA TYR A 117 0.86 12.71 -7.88
C TYR A 117 1.19 12.57 -9.35
N VAL A 118 1.03 13.68 -10.06
CA VAL A 118 1.37 13.83 -11.47
C VAL A 118 2.24 15.07 -11.62
N TYR A 119 3.46 14.91 -12.09
CA TYR A 119 4.41 16.02 -12.26
C TYR A 119 5.11 15.94 -13.62
N PRO A 120 5.51 17.09 -14.19
CA PRO A 120 6.41 17.10 -15.34
C PRO A 120 7.76 16.46 -14.98
N ILE A 121 8.26 15.57 -15.84
CA ILE A 121 9.53 14.86 -15.62
C ILE A 121 10.68 15.87 -15.52
N MET A 122 10.66 16.92 -16.34
CA MET A 122 11.66 17.98 -16.38
C MET A 122 11.82 18.77 -15.07
N GLU A 123 10.87 18.70 -14.14
CA GLU A 123 10.99 19.37 -12.83
C GLU A 123 11.83 18.57 -11.82
N PHE A 124 12.23 17.34 -12.15
CA PHE A 124 12.86 16.41 -11.23
C PHE A 124 14.19 15.87 -11.77
N ASN A 125 15.20 15.88 -10.92
CA ASN A 125 16.40 15.08 -11.09
C ASN A 125 16.08 13.64 -10.68
N ILE A 126 16.22 12.72 -11.63
CA ILE A 126 16.04 11.30 -11.41
C ILE A 126 17.43 10.66 -11.46
N TYR A 127 17.86 10.06 -10.36
CA TYR A 127 19.15 9.38 -10.28
C TYR A 127 19.03 8.10 -9.47
N GLU A 128 19.90 7.15 -9.78
CA GLU A 128 19.93 5.84 -9.13
C GLU A 128 21.20 5.71 -8.28
N ASN A 129 21.04 5.17 -7.07
CA ASN A 129 22.15 4.81 -6.20
C ASN A 129 21.87 3.43 -5.60
N ASN A 130 22.72 2.47 -5.96
CA ASN A 130 22.62 1.06 -5.54
C ASN A 130 21.23 0.48 -5.86
N THR A 131 20.45 0.21 -4.81
CA THR A 131 19.11 -0.38 -4.88
C THR A 131 18.02 0.68 -4.76
N THR A 132 18.31 1.95 -5.03
CA THR A 132 17.36 3.04 -4.79
C THR A 132 17.35 4.04 -5.94
N ILE A 133 16.15 4.32 -6.45
CA ILE A 133 15.93 5.42 -7.39
C ILE A 133 15.46 6.63 -6.57
N PHE A 134 16.08 7.78 -6.79
CA PHE A 134 15.76 9.04 -6.16
C PHE A 134 15.13 9.97 -7.17
N PHE A 135 14.08 10.65 -6.73
CA PHE A 135 13.42 11.73 -7.45
C PHE A 135 13.54 12.96 -6.59
N GLU A 136 14.25 13.96 -7.07
CA GLU A 136 14.57 15.18 -6.33
C GLU A 136 14.16 16.39 -7.16
N LYS A 137 13.28 17.23 -6.61
CA LYS A 137 12.80 18.41 -7.35
C LYS A 137 13.96 19.40 -7.56
N ILE A 138 14.06 19.94 -8.78
CA ILE A 138 15.15 20.85 -9.15
C ILE A 138 15.03 22.21 -8.43
N ALA A 139 13.81 22.75 -8.31
CA ALA A 139 13.55 24.02 -7.62
C ALA A 139 12.10 24.17 -7.15
N GLY A 140 11.88 24.95 -6.08
CA GLY A 140 10.55 25.29 -5.56
C GLY A 140 9.99 24.34 -4.48
N ASP A 141 8.92 24.77 -3.81
CA ASP A 141 8.22 23.96 -2.81
C ASP A 141 7.21 23.02 -3.48
N CYS A 142 7.24 21.75 -3.08
CA CYS A 142 6.19 20.77 -3.38
C CYS A 142 6.09 19.72 -2.27
N ASP A 143 4.97 19.01 -2.21
CA ASP A 143 4.73 17.93 -1.24
C ASP A 143 5.73 16.77 -1.37
N LEU A 144 6.43 16.65 -2.52
CA LEU A 144 7.35 15.57 -2.86
C LEU A 144 8.76 16.11 -3.16
N LYS A 145 9.39 16.80 -2.21
CA LYS A 145 10.76 17.36 -2.37
C LYS A 145 11.79 16.30 -2.77
N LYS A 146 11.72 15.15 -2.10
CA LYS A 146 12.54 13.97 -2.37
C LYS A 146 11.72 12.74 -2.07
N PHE A 147 11.67 11.80 -3.00
CA PHE A 147 11.14 10.47 -2.71
C PHE A 147 12.06 9.41 -3.28
N LYS A 148 12.04 8.25 -2.63
CA LYS A 148 12.95 7.14 -2.92
C LYS A 148 12.13 5.90 -3.23
N ILE A 149 12.63 5.15 -4.20
CA ILE A 149 12.05 3.89 -4.62
C ILE A 149 13.11 2.81 -4.42
N LEU A 150 12.83 1.83 -3.57
CA LEU A 150 13.70 0.66 -3.39
C LEU A 150 13.56 -0.29 -4.61
N LYS A 151 14.59 -0.32 -5.44
CA LYS A 151 14.75 -1.19 -6.61
C LYS A 151 15.00 -2.64 -6.19
N LEU A 152 14.49 -3.57 -6.98
CA LEU A 152 14.86 -4.98 -6.90
C LEU A 152 16.25 -5.15 -7.54
N ASN A 153 17.22 -5.70 -6.82
CA ASN A 153 18.26 -6.48 -7.49
C ASN A 153 17.58 -7.75 -8.00
N THR A 154 17.04 -7.73 -9.21
CA THR A 154 16.90 -8.96 -9.99
C THR A 154 18.30 -9.33 -10.45
N VAL A 155 19.01 -10.09 -9.61
CA VAL A 155 20.13 -10.89 -10.08
C VAL A 155 19.50 -11.96 -10.97
N TYR A 156 19.72 -11.84 -12.28
CA TYR A 156 19.41 -12.90 -13.25
C TYR A 156 20.34 -14.09 -13.03
#